data_AF-A0A3D4T8U5-F1
#
_entry.id   AF-A0A3D4T8U5-F1
#
_cell.length_a   1.000
_cell.length_b   1.000
_cell.length_c   1.000
_cell.angle_alpha   90.00
_cell.angle_beta   90.00
_cell.angle_gamma   90.00
#
_symmetry.space_group_name_H-M   'P 1'
#
loop_
_entity.id
_entity.type
_entity.pdbx_description
1 polymer ?
#
loop_
_entity_poly.entity_id
_entity_poly.type
_entity_poly.pdbx_seq_one_letter_code
_entity_poly.pdbx_strand_id
1 'polypeptide(L)'
;MIDSVAWDFGETSITTDTSSQYNPRYTYPNPGNRDIRLYIRNNKGCEADTTITLIVRDKPLIPLPFRDTLICSIDTLPIITNIPTGIVDWFPKTNMLRGSTANPLVFPK
;
A
#
# COMPACT_ATOMS: atom_id res chain seq x y z
N MET A 1 29.60 20.41 -1.49
CA MET A 1 29.24 19.00 -1.27
C MET A 1 28.16 18.98 -0.22
N ILE A 2 27.15 18.11 -0.34
CA ILE A 2 26.16 17.96 0.73
C ILE A 2 26.88 17.34 1.94
N ASP A 3 26.65 17.92 3.11
CA ASP A 3 27.30 17.57 4.37
C ASP A 3 26.36 16.75 5.25
N SER A 4 25.07 17.12 5.28
CA SER A 4 24.04 16.37 6.00
C SER A 4 22.70 16.37 5.27
N VAL A 5 21.93 15.31 5.53
CA VAL A 5 20.55 15.13 5.10
C VAL A 5 19.71 14.72 6.31
N ALA A 6 18.48 15.18 6.37
CA ALA A 6 17.51 14.81 7.38
C ALA A 6 16.15 14.59 6.70
N TRP A 7 15.63 13.38 6.86
CA TRP A 7 14.31 12.97 6.43
C TRP A 7 13.37 12.97 7.62
N ASP A 8 12.13 13.36 7.37
CA ASP A 8 10.96 13.21 8.23
C ASP A 8 9.84 12.62 7.36
N PHE A 9 9.30 11.47 7.75
CA PHE A 9 8.32 10.75 6.94
C PHE A 9 6.87 11.21 7.19
N GLY A 10 6.65 12.18 8.09
CA GLY A 10 5.37 12.83 8.33
C GLY A 10 4.35 11.95 9.05
N GLU A 11 4.79 10.98 9.85
CA GLU A 11 3.91 10.09 10.61
C GLU A 11 3.44 10.79 11.89
N THR A 12 2.25 11.38 11.87
CA THR A 12 1.72 12.20 12.97
C THR A 12 1.57 11.49 14.32
N SER A 13 1.68 10.15 14.36
CA SER A 13 1.54 9.34 15.58
C SER A 13 2.86 9.13 16.32
N ILE A 14 4.00 9.37 15.68
CA ILE A 14 5.34 9.17 16.26
C ILE A 14 6.26 10.32 15.85
N THR A 15 7.42 10.41 16.50
CA THR A 15 8.48 11.39 16.17
C THR A 15 9.81 10.72 15.82
N THR A 16 9.80 9.38 15.76
CA THR A 16 10.97 8.54 15.49
C THR A 16 11.04 8.10 14.02
N ASP A 17 10.21 8.68 13.16
CA ASP A 17 10.14 8.47 11.72
C ASP A 17 11.10 9.39 10.95
N THR A 18 12.31 9.56 11.48
CA THR A 18 13.35 10.39 10.87
C THR A 18 14.55 9.55 10.41
N SER A 19 15.30 10.05 9.43
CA SER A 19 16.52 9.38 8.95
C SER A 19 17.57 10.36 8.46
N SER A 20 18.85 10.03 8.69
CA SER A 20 20.00 10.79 8.16
C SER A 20 20.67 10.13 6.97
N GLN A 21 20.03 9.12 6.36
CA GLN A 21 20.56 8.44 5.17
C GLN A 21 20.21 9.21 3.89
N TYR A 22 21.07 9.16 2.87
CA TYR A 22 20.77 9.78 1.57
C TYR A 22 19.56 9.16 0.85
N ASN A 23 19.41 7.83 0.93
CA ASN A 23 18.32 7.08 0.31
C ASN A 23 17.70 6.11 1.33
N PRO A 24 16.91 6.59 2.31
CA PRO A 24 16.29 5.73 3.30
C PRO A 24 15.14 4.92 2.68
N ARG A 25 14.75 3.85 3.36
CA ARG A 25 13.51 3.12 3.10
C ARG A 25 12.66 3.17 4.36
N TYR A 26 11.42 3.60 4.23
CA TYR A 26 10.46 3.64 5.34
C TYR A 26 9.18 2.93 4.95
N THR A 27 8.59 2.18 5.88
CA THR A 27 7.34 1.45 5.68
C THR A 27 6.29 1.99 6.62
N TYR A 28 5.22 2.55 6.05
CA TYR A 28 4.13 3.14 6.81
C TYR A 28 3.26 2.05 7.47
N PRO A 29 3.03 2.11 8.80
CA PRO A 29 2.23 1.12 9.50
C PRO A 29 0.72 1.30 9.25
N ASN A 30 0.28 2.54 9.01
CA ASN A 30 -1.13 2.91 8.87
C ASN A 30 -1.37 3.69 7.57
N PRO A 31 -2.56 3.59 6.98
CA PRO A 31 -2.95 4.43 5.86
C PRO A 31 -3.12 5.90 6.28
N GLY A 32 -3.21 6.79 5.29
CA GLY A 32 -3.51 8.21 5.43
C GLY A 32 -2.57 9.10 4.63
N ASN A 33 -2.81 10.41 4.72
CA ASN A 33 -1.94 11.41 4.13
C ASN A 33 -0.67 11.57 4.98
N ARG A 34 0.47 11.77 4.31
CA ARG A 34 1.78 11.94 4.92
C ARG A 34 2.49 13.08 4.21
N ASP A 35 2.99 14.05 4.97
CA ASP A 35 3.80 15.15 4.44
C ASP A 35 5.27 14.85 4.71
N ILE A 36 5.94 14.29 3.71
CA ILE A 36 7.34 13.87 3.79
C ILE A 36 8.21 15.10 3.61
N ARG A 37 9.12 15.37 4.55
CA ARG A 37 10.06 16.48 4.46
C ARG A 37 11.49 15.98 4.30
N LEU A 38 12.19 16.58 3.35
CA LEU A 38 13.63 16.46 3.19
C LEU A 38 14.27 17.79 3.52
N TYR A 39 15.25 17.77 4.42
CA TYR A 39 16.14 18.90 4.70
C TYR A 39 17.57 18.49 4.37
N ILE A 40 18.30 19.37 3.69
CA ILE A 40 19.70 19.17 3.35
C ILE A 40 20.54 20.38 3.73
N ARG A 41 21.79 20.14 4.11
CA ARG A 41 22.78 21.17 4.37
C ARG A 41 24.08 20.83 3.68
N ASN A 42 24.71 21.83 3.08
CA ASN A 42 26.03 21.69 2.50
C ASN A 42 27.14 22.15 3.46
N ASN A 43 28.38 21.78 3.12
CA ASN A 43 29.56 22.14 3.91
C ASN A 43 29.90 23.64 3.93
N LYS A 44 29.20 24.46 3.15
CA LYS A 44 29.30 25.92 3.14
C LYS A 44 28.17 26.60 3.91
N GLY A 45 27.30 25.82 4.57
CA GLY A 45 26.18 26.34 5.34
C GLY A 45 24.95 26.72 4.52
N CYS A 46 24.88 26.41 3.22
CA CYS A 46 23.61 26.55 2.50
C CYS A 46 22.68 25.40 2.89
N GLU A 47 21.43 25.77 3.13
CA GLU A 47 20.37 24.87 3.58
C GLU A 47 19.24 24.92 2.55
N ALA A 48 18.57 23.80 2.35
CA ALA A 48 17.39 23.71 1.50
C ALA A 48 16.45 22.64 2.06
N ASP A 49 15.16 22.84 1.88
CA ASP A 49 14.15 21.86 2.23
C ASP A 49 13.08 21.70 1.16
N THR A 50 12.38 20.57 1.20
CA THR A 50 11.28 20.24 0.30
C THR A 50 10.29 19.35 1.02
N THR A 51 9.01 19.56 0.74
CA THR A 51 7.92 18.73 1.28
C THR A 51 7.14 18.10 0.14
N ILE A 52 6.83 16.81 0.26
CA ILE A 52 6.02 16.04 -0.68
C ILE A 52 4.88 15.37 0.07
N THR A 53 3.66 15.59 -0.39
CA THR A 53 2.48 14.91 0.15
C THR A 53 2.29 13.56 -0.54
N LEU A 54 2.29 12.48 0.25
CA LEU A 54 2.02 11.11 -0.17
C LEU A 54 0.70 10.63 0.46
N ILE A 55 -0.14 9.95 -0.32
CA ILE A 55 -1.34 9.29 0.19
C ILE A 55 -1.04 7.79 0.32
N VAL A 56 -0.83 7.33 1.55
CA VAL A 56 -0.71 5.90 1.87
C VAL A 56 -2.10 5.31 1.88
N ARG A 57 -2.41 4.45 0.89
CA ARG A 57 -3.71 3.82 0.78
C ARG A 57 -3.78 2.58 1.65
N ASP A 58 -4.94 2.36 2.25
CA ASP A 58 -5.20 1.12 2.96
C ASP A 58 -5.31 -0.05 1.96
N LYS A 59 -5.15 -1.26 2.48
CA LYS A 59 -5.46 -2.47 1.73
C LYS A 59 -6.97 -2.45 1.41
N PRO A 60 -7.37 -2.92 0.21
CA PRO A 60 -8.78 -3.01 -0.11
C PRO A 60 -9.46 -3.95 0.89
N LEU A 61 -10.53 -3.48 1.53
CA LEU A 61 -11.42 -4.36 2.27
C LEU A 61 -12.13 -5.26 1.26
N ILE A 62 -11.96 -6.57 1.40
CA ILE A 62 -12.64 -7.57 0.59
C ILE A 62 -13.76 -8.15 1.44
N PRO A 63 -14.99 -7.61 1.39
CA PRO A 63 -16.12 -8.21 2.05
C PRO A 63 -16.50 -9.48 1.28
N LEU A 64 -16.09 -10.64 1.79
CA LEU A 64 -16.58 -11.91 1.26
C LEU A 64 -18.00 -12.12 1.77
N PRO A 65 -19.01 -12.30 0.88
CA PRO A 65 -20.40 -12.44 1.31
C PRO A 65 -20.70 -13.81 1.95
N PHE A 66 -19.72 -14.71 1.99
CA PHE A 66 -19.88 -16.08 2.47
C PHE A 66 -18.77 -16.47 3.45
N ARG A 67 -19.13 -17.34 4.40
CA ARG A 67 -18.19 -18.20 5.15
C ARG A 67 -18.09 -19.54 4.41
N ASP A 68 -17.25 -20.47 4.89
CA ASP A 68 -17.13 -21.83 4.31
C ASP A 68 -18.50 -22.37 3.90
N THR A 69 -18.71 -22.47 2.58
CA THR A 69 -19.99 -22.86 1.98
C THR A 69 -19.78 -24.21 1.33
N LEU A 70 -20.65 -25.17 1.63
CA LEU A 70 -20.73 -26.42 0.89
C LEU A 70 -21.33 -26.11 -0.49
N ILE A 71 -20.48 -26.11 -1.51
CA ILE A 71 -20.83 -25.88 -2.91
C ILE A 71 -20.61 -27.18 -3.71
N CYS A 72 -21.43 -27.43 -4.74
CA CYS A 72 -21.31 -28.65 -5.55
C CYS A 72 -20.14 -28.53 -6.55
N SER A 73 -19.56 -29.66 -6.98
CA SER A 73 -18.42 -29.79 -7.94
C SER A 73 -18.64 -29.12 -9.32
N ILE A 74 -19.75 -28.41 -9.53
CA ILE A 74 -20.11 -27.71 -10.78
C ILE A 74 -20.52 -26.24 -10.52
N ASP A 75 -20.73 -25.85 -9.26
CA ASP A 75 -21.16 -24.49 -8.92
C ASP A 75 -20.00 -23.49 -8.99
N THR A 76 -20.26 -22.34 -9.61
CA THR A 76 -19.33 -21.20 -9.62
C THR A 76 -19.87 -20.09 -8.74
N LEU A 77 -19.03 -19.55 -7.85
CA LEU A 77 -19.36 -18.46 -6.95
C LEU A 77 -18.54 -17.21 -7.32
N PRO A 78 -19.18 -16.05 -7.57
CA PRO A 78 -18.46 -14.81 -7.77
C PRO A 78 -17.89 -14.27 -6.45
N ILE A 79 -16.62 -13.92 -6.45
CA ILE A 79 -16.03 -13.08 -5.40
C ILE A 79 -16.25 -11.63 -5.82
N ILE A 80 -17.17 -10.93 -5.18
CA ILE A 80 -17.47 -9.54 -5.52
C ILE A 80 -16.57 -8.62 -4.71
N THR A 81 -15.75 -7.81 -5.39
CA THR A 81 -14.95 -6.78 -4.72
C THR A 81 -15.36 -5.39 -5.17
N ASN A 82 -15.77 -4.56 -4.20
CA ASN A 82 -16.11 -3.17 -4.42
C ASN A 82 -14.84 -2.32 -4.38
N ILE A 83 -13.86 -2.62 -5.24
CA ILE A 83 -12.60 -1.85 -5.31
C ILE A 83 -12.82 -0.68 -6.28
N PRO A 84 -12.83 0.58 -5.79
CA PRO A 84 -13.11 1.74 -6.64
C PRO A 84 -11.97 2.07 -7.62
N THR A 85 -10.73 1.69 -7.29
CA THR A 85 -9.53 1.91 -8.13
C THR A 85 -8.44 0.88 -7.80
N GLY A 86 -7.95 0.11 -8.79
CA GLY A 86 -6.82 -0.81 -8.61
C GLY A 86 -6.70 -1.89 -9.69
N ILE A 87 -5.51 -2.49 -9.82
CA ILE A 87 -5.30 -3.76 -10.54
C ILE A 87 -5.41 -4.88 -9.52
N VAL A 88 -6.20 -5.90 -9.83
CA VAL A 88 -6.41 -7.06 -8.95
C VAL A 88 -5.84 -8.30 -9.62
N ASP A 89 -5.03 -9.07 -8.90
CA ASP A 89 -4.60 -10.40 -9.33
C ASP A 89 -4.76 -11.37 -8.16
N TRP A 90 -5.57 -12.39 -8.38
CA TRP A 90 -6.00 -13.35 -7.38
C TRP A 90 -5.14 -14.63 -7.45
N PHE A 91 -4.82 -15.18 -6.29
CA PHE A 91 -4.06 -16.43 -6.15
C PHE A 91 -4.68 -17.34 -5.08
N PRO A 92 -4.62 -18.67 -5.24
CA PRO A 92 -4.09 -19.40 -6.41
C PRO A 92 -5.07 -19.37 -7.59
N LYS A 93 -4.56 -19.44 -8.84
CA LYS A 93 -5.39 -19.45 -10.07
C LYS A 93 -6.10 -20.80 -10.34
N THR A 94 -5.82 -21.81 -9.52
CA THR A 94 -6.48 -23.12 -9.58
C THR A 94 -7.95 -23.00 -9.16
N ASN A 95 -8.85 -23.63 -9.92
CA ASN A 95 -10.30 -23.59 -9.71
C ASN A 95 -10.89 -22.17 -9.65
N MET A 96 -10.31 -21.26 -10.44
CA MET A 96 -10.75 -19.88 -10.55
C MET A 96 -10.74 -19.42 -12.00
N LEU A 97 -11.83 -18.77 -12.42
CA LEU A 97 -11.92 -18.06 -13.69
C LEU A 97 -11.83 -16.56 -13.45
N ARG A 98 -11.26 -15.84 -14.43
CA ARG A 98 -11.19 -14.36 -14.41
C ARG A 98 -10.44 -13.81 -13.19
N GLY A 99 -9.40 -14.52 -12.74
CA GLY A 99 -8.55 -14.19 -11.60
C GLY A 99 -7.75 -12.89 -11.69
N SER A 100 -7.88 -12.11 -12.76
CA SER A 100 -7.29 -10.76 -12.87
C SER A 100 -8.36 -9.68 -13.03
N THR A 101 -9.58 -9.97 -12.56
CA THR A 101 -10.72 -9.04 -12.59
C THR A 101 -11.21 -8.79 -11.17
N ALA A 102 -12.01 -7.73 -10.97
CA ALA A 102 -12.64 -7.43 -9.68
C ALA A 102 -13.68 -8.47 -9.24
N ASN A 103 -14.13 -9.33 -10.17
CA ASN A 103 -15.16 -10.33 -9.93
C ASN A 103 -14.73 -11.71 -10.48
N PRO A 104 -13.71 -12.37 -9.90
CA PRO A 104 -13.36 -13.71 -10.32
C PRO A 104 -14.45 -14.70 -9.89
N LEU A 105 -14.54 -15.81 -10.62
CA LEU A 105 -15.45 -16.92 -10.30
C LEU A 105 -14.62 -18.06 -9.71
N VAL A 106 -14.95 -18.52 -8.51
CA VAL A 106 -14.32 -19.68 -7.87
C VAL A 106 -15.27 -20.86 -7.88
N PHE A 107 -14.73 -22.07 -7.98
CA PHE A 107 -15.52 -23.30 -7.97
C PHE A 107 -14.78 -24.41 -7.21
N PRO A 108 -15.50 -25.36 -6.60
CA PRO A 108 -14.87 -26.51 -5.95
C PRO A 108 -14.45 -27.52 -7.03
N LYS A 109 -13.49 -28.37 -6.70
CA LYS A 109 -13.11 -29.51 -7.55
C LYS A 109 -14.03 -30.69 -7.29
#